data_AF-A0A7V2XYY8-F1
#
_entry.id   AF-A0A7V2XYY8-F1
#
_cell.length_a   1.000
_cell.length_b   1.000
_cell.length_c   1.000
_cell.angle_alpha   90.00
_cell.angle_beta   90.00
_cell.angle_gamma   90.00
#
_symmetry.space_group_name_H-M   'P 1'
#
loop_
_entity.id
_entity.type
_entity.pdbx_description
1 polymer ?
#
loop_
_entity_poly.entity_id
_entity_poly.type
_entity_poly.pdbx_seq_one_letter_code
_entity_poly.pdbx_strand_id
1 'polypeptide(L)'
;MSQKPGEITLVWWLPEEFWKVHLAQTPGVNPTLIEGLLKTVRPYTVVAVVDGTVGPFGGVTFRAEDWIRANIRLVDGEGTVYPPKIEEEIDPDTKNLLQMLKPLLANLMGPIGKNFHFLIFPGKTSAGTPIARATEKGQFKIKLEGREFSWRLPLDALLPVKICPGCGEECKGSWSFCPRCGKRLME
;
A
#
# COMPACT_ATOMS: atom_id res chain seq x y z
N MET A 1 0.74 5.43 10.17
CA MET A 1 0.78 4.99 11.58
C MET A 1 -0.37 5.65 12.32
N SER A 2 -1.16 4.87 13.06
CA SER A 2 -2.19 5.41 13.97
C SER A 2 -1.48 5.95 15.22
N GLN A 3 -1.86 7.14 15.71
CA GLN A 3 -1.13 7.87 16.77
C GLN A 3 -1.81 7.76 18.15
N LYS A 4 -2.26 6.56 18.56
CA LYS A 4 -2.68 6.36 19.94
C LYS A 4 -1.47 6.01 20.81
N PRO A 5 -1.23 6.70 21.94
CA PRO A 5 -0.15 6.34 22.86
C PRO A 5 -0.27 4.87 23.28
N GLY A 6 0.82 4.12 23.19
CA GLY A 6 0.84 2.70 23.53
C GLY A 6 0.25 1.77 22.45
N GLU A 7 -0.04 2.26 21.24
CA GLU A 7 -0.37 1.41 20.09
C GLU A 7 0.74 1.43 19.05
N ILE A 8 0.91 0.30 18.36
CA ILE A 8 1.71 0.20 17.14
C ILE A 8 0.80 -0.32 16.03
N THR A 9 0.52 0.55 15.07
CA THR A 9 -0.28 0.17 13.89
C THR A 9 0.38 0.70 12.64
N LEU A 10 0.71 -0.22 11.74
CA LEU A 10 1.23 0.10 10.42
C LEU A 10 0.41 -0.64 9.37
N VAL A 11 -0.21 0.14 8.50
CA VAL A 11 -0.91 -0.33 7.31
C VAL A 11 -0.11 0.15 6.11
N TRP A 12 0.45 -0.79 5.37
CA TRP A 12 1.35 -0.52 4.26
C TRP A 12 0.77 -1.08 2.96
N TRP A 13 0.30 -0.18 2.10
CA TRP A 13 -0.06 -0.55 0.73
C TRP A 13 1.19 -0.74 -0.13
N LEU A 14 1.22 -1.84 -0.88
CA LEU A 14 2.32 -2.25 -1.74
C LEU A 14 1.90 -2.16 -3.22
N PRO A 15 2.00 -0.96 -3.85
CA PRO A 15 1.60 -0.75 -5.23
C PRO A 15 2.52 -1.49 -6.22
N GLU A 16 2.08 -1.67 -7.47
CA GLU A 16 2.87 -2.30 -8.55
C GLU A 16 4.26 -1.68 -8.69
N GLU A 17 4.35 -0.36 -8.54
CA GLU A 17 5.58 0.41 -8.66
C GLU A 17 6.58 0.13 -7.53
N PHE A 18 6.10 -0.18 -6.32
CA PHE A 18 6.98 -0.60 -5.22
C PHE A 18 7.76 -1.87 -5.59
N TRP A 19 7.06 -2.85 -6.17
CA TRP A 19 7.64 -4.12 -6.62
C TRP A 19 8.64 -3.89 -7.75
N LYS A 20 8.29 -3.07 -8.74
CA LYS A 20 9.20 -2.72 -9.85
C LYS A 20 10.54 -2.18 -9.35
N VAL A 21 10.50 -1.20 -8.46
CA VAL A 21 11.72 -0.52 -7.97
C VAL A 21 12.56 -1.47 -7.12
N HIS A 22 11.96 -2.20 -6.18
CA HIS A 22 12.72 -3.07 -5.27
C HIS A 22 13.28 -4.31 -5.99
N LEU A 23 12.51 -4.92 -6.89
CA LEU A 23 12.96 -6.11 -7.61
C LEU A 23 14.02 -5.79 -8.66
N ALA A 24 13.95 -4.62 -9.30
CA ALA A 24 14.97 -4.18 -10.26
C ALA A 24 16.35 -3.97 -9.61
N GLN A 25 16.41 -3.75 -8.31
CA GLN A 25 17.66 -3.59 -7.56
C GLN A 25 18.27 -4.94 -7.13
N THR A 26 17.57 -6.05 -7.33
CA THR A 26 18.01 -7.39 -6.90
C THR A 26 18.92 -8.03 -7.96
N PRO A 27 20.17 -8.39 -7.63
CA PRO A 27 21.07 -9.08 -8.57
C PRO A 27 20.46 -10.39 -9.09
N GLY A 28 20.53 -10.62 -10.40
CA GLY A 28 20.00 -11.83 -11.04
C GLY A 28 18.51 -11.80 -11.39
N VAL A 29 17.78 -10.73 -11.03
CA VAL A 29 16.40 -10.52 -11.47
C VAL A 29 16.39 -9.82 -12.85
N ASN A 30 15.66 -10.39 -13.81
CA ASN A 30 15.51 -9.83 -15.15
C ASN A 30 14.09 -9.26 -15.38
N PRO A 31 13.88 -8.41 -16.40
CA PRO A 31 12.58 -7.77 -16.65
C PRO A 31 11.41 -8.76 -16.86
N THR A 32 11.67 -9.94 -17.43
CA THR A 32 10.66 -10.98 -17.65
C THR A 32 10.15 -11.54 -16.33
N LEU A 33 11.07 -11.78 -15.39
CA LEU A 33 10.74 -12.25 -14.04
C LEU A 33 9.95 -11.18 -13.27
N ILE A 34 10.33 -9.91 -13.41
CA ILE A 34 9.60 -8.78 -12.81
C ILE A 34 8.17 -8.78 -13.34
N GLU A 35 7.96 -8.78 -14.66
CA GLU A 35 6.60 -8.76 -15.22
C GLU A 35 5.77 -10.00 -14.83
N GLY A 36 6.40 -11.17 -14.70
CA GLY A 36 5.75 -12.36 -14.15
C GLY A 36 5.19 -12.12 -12.75
N LEU A 37 6.01 -11.57 -11.85
CA LEU A 37 5.61 -11.24 -10.48
C LEU A 37 4.54 -10.13 -10.45
N LEU A 38 4.66 -9.10 -11.29
CA LEU A 38 3.67 -8.03 -11.35
C LEU A 38 2.31 -8.55 -11.82
N LYS A 39 2.27 -9.46 -12.80
CA LYS A 39 1.02 -10.09 -13.26
C LYS A 39 0.30 -10.82 -12.13
N THR A 40 1.04 -11.39 -11.19
CA THR A 40 0.50 -12.08 -10.02
C THR A 40 -0.18 -11.10 -9.06
N VAL A 41 0.42 -9.95 -8.78
CA VAL A 41 -0.14 -8.98 -7.81
C VAL A 41 -1.11 -7.96 -8.40
N ARG A 42 -1.02 -7.67 -9.71
CA ARG A 42 -1.83 -6.67 -10.44
C ARG A 42 -3.36 -6.83 -10.31
N PRO A 43 -3.93 -8.05 -10.18
CA PRO A 43 -5.37 -8.23 -9.96
C PRO A 43 -5.85 -7.74 -8.58
N TYR A 44 -4.93 -7.42 -7.67
CA TYR A 44 -5.23 -7.19 -6.26
C TYR A 44 -4.72 -5.85 -5.76
N THR A 45 -5.35 -5.36 -4.68
CA THR A 45 -4.74 -4.36 -3.81
C THR A 45 -4.08 -5.09 -2.63
N VAL A 46 -2.75 -5.11 -2.60
CA VAL A 46 -1.96 -5.82 -1.58
C VAL A 46 -1.61 -4.87 -0.44
N VAL A 47 -1.97 -5.24 0.79
CA VAL A 47 -1.68 -4.45 1.99
C VAL A 47 -0.99 -5.33 3.03
N ALA A 48 0.16 -4.90 3.54
CA ALA A 48 0.79 -5.51 4.71
C ALA A 48 0.37 -4.74 5.96
N VAL A 49 -0.11 -5.46 6.98
CA VAL A 49 -0.64 -4.85 8.21
C VAL A 49 -0.01 -5.49 9.44
N VAL A 50 0.38 -4.67 10.40
CA VAL A 50 0.70 -5.07 11.76
C VAL A 50 -0.04 -4.15 12.72
N ASP A 51 -0.63 -4.73 13.75
CA ASP A 51 -1.34 -4.01 14.81
C ASP A 51 -1.01 -4.63 16.17
N GLY A 52 -0.86 -3.80 17.19
CA GLY A 52 -0.55 -4.26 18.53
C GLY A 52 -0.50 -3.14 19.56
N THR A 53 -0.33 -3.53 20.81
CA THR A 53 -0.19 -2.61 21.95
C THR A 53 1.20 -2.73 22.57
N VAL A 54 1.80 -1.59 22.89
CA VAL A 54 3.10 -1.48 23.55
C VAL A 54 2.88 -1.38 25.07
N GLY A 55 3.43 -2.34 25.80
CA GLY A 55 3.40 -2.36 27.26
C GLY A 55 4.37 -1.36 27.89
N PRO A 56 4.29 -1.16 29.22
CA PRO A 56 5.07 -0.15 29.94
C PRO A 56 6.59 -0.35 29.87
N PHE A 57 7.04 -1.59 29.59
CA PHE A 57 8.45 -1.94 29.46
C PHE A 57 8.87 -2.17 27.99
N GLY A 58 8.10 -1.68 27.02
CA GLY A 58 8.43 -1.75 25.58
C GLY A 58 8.12 -3.07 24.87
N GLY A 59 7.62 -4.08 25.58
CA GLY A 59 7.12 -5.31 24.97
C GLY A 59 5.86 -5.05 24.14
N VAL A 60 5.72 -5.74 23.00
CA VAL A 60 4.57 -5.57 22.09
C VAL A 60 3.68 -6.81 22.10
N THR A 61 2.38 -6.60 22.31
CA THR A 61 1.35 -7.62 22.11
C THR A 61 0.66 -7.38 20.77
N PHE A 62 0.97 -8.21 19.79
CA PHE A 62 0.40 -8.11 18.45
C PHE A 62 -1.01 -8.72 18.39
N ARG A 63 -1.87 -8.14 17.54
CA ARG A 63 -3.16 -8.74 17.19
C ARG A 63 -2.94 -9.93 16.24
N ALA A 64 -3.69 -11.00 16.43
CA ALA A 64 -3.64 -12.17 15.57
C ALA A 64 -4.19 -11.88 14.16
N GLU A 65 -3.74 -12.64 13.17
CA GLU A 65 -4.15 -12.49 11.76
C GLU A 65 -5.67 -12.52 11.59
N ASP A 66 -6.33 -13.50 12.20
CA ASP A 66 -7.79 -13.68 12.09
C ASP A 66 -8.56 -12.48 12.63
N TRP A 67 -8.05 -11.88 13.72
CA TRP A 67 -8.65 -10.66 14.28
C TRP A 67 -8.48 -9.49 13.32
N ILE A 68 -7.31 -9.31 12.71
CA ILE A 68 -7.07 -8.25 11.73
C ILE A 68 -7.98 -8.47 10.52
N ARG A 69 -8.04 -9.68 9.97
CA ARG A 69 -8.90 -10.05 8.84
C ARG A 69 -10.38 -9.74 9.11
N ALA A 70 -10.87 -10.05 10.31
CA ALA A 70 -12.24 -9.78 10.70
C ALA A 70 -12.55 -8.27 10.77
N ASN A 71 -11.59 -7.45 11.20
CA ASN A 71 -11.79 -6.03 11.53
C ASN A 71 -11.26 -5.03 10.48
N ILE A 72 -10.65 -5.52 9.41
CA ILE A 72 -10.08 -4.68 8.36
C ILE A 72 -10.96 -4.63 7.10
N ARG A 73 -11.12 -3.45 6.52
CA ARG A 73 -11.84 -3.24 5.27
C ARG A 73 -11.10 -2.28 4.37
N LEU A 74 -11.13 -2.54 3.07
CA LEU A 74 -10.79 -1.54 2.06
C LEU A 74 -12.06 -0.75 1.71
N VAL A 75 -11.93 0.56 1.53
CA VAL A 75 -12.99 1.42 1.02
C VAL A 75 -12.47 2.17 -0.19
N ASP A 76 -13.14 2.04 -1.34
CA ASP A 76 -12.75 2.71 -2.58
C ASP A 76 -13.14 4.21 -2.58
N GLY A 77 -12.85 4.89 -3.68
CA GLY A 77 -13.12 6.32 -3.84
C GLY A 77 -14.61 6.68 -3.87
N GLU A 78 -15.49 5.71 -4.16
CA GLU A 78 -16.95 5.87 -4.17
C GLU A 78 -17.60 5.51 -2.82
N GLY A 79 -16.82 4.93 -1.89
CA GLY A 79 -17.29 4.52 -0.58
C GLY A 79 -17.70 3.05 -0.47
N THR A 80 -17.52 2.26 -1.53
CA THR A 80 -17.80 0.82 -1.50
C THR A 80 -16.80 0.10 -0.60
N VAL A 81 -17.29 -0.83 0.21
CA VAL A 81 -16.51 -1.51 1.25
C VAL A 81 -16.20 -2.94 0.80
N TYR A 82 -14.93 -3.34 0.89
CA TYR A 82 -14.45 -4.66 0.51
C TYR A 82 -13.76 -5.35 1.69
N PRO A 83 -14.16 -6.59 2.04
CA PRO A 83 -13.39 -7.43 2.95
C PRO A 83 -12.11 -7.95 2.26
N PRO A 84 -11.11 -8.40 3.04
CA PRO A 84 -9.99 -9.13 2.46
C PRO A 84 -10.49 -10.45 1.87
N LYS A 85 -9.89 -10.87 0.76
CA LYS A 85 -10.13 -12.16 0.12
C LYS A 85 -9.83 -13.30 1.08
N ILE A 86 -10.66 -14.34 1.00
CA ILE A 86 -10.37 -15.64 1.64
C ILE A 86 -9.30 -16.38 0.84
N GLU A 87 -8.71 -17.39 1.44
CA GLU A 87 -7.57 -18.09 0.87
C GLU A 87 -7.91 -18.71 -0.49
N GLU A 88 -9.11 -19.24 -0.67
CA GLU A 88 -9.59 -19.88 -1.90
C GLU A 88 -9.75 -18.90 -3.07
N GLU A 89 -9.90 -17.61 -2.79
CA GLU A 89 -10.05 -16.55 -3.79
C GLU A 89 -8.73 -15.95 -4.26
N ILE A 90 -7.61 -16.41 -3.71
CA ILE A 90 -6.26 -15.95 -4.03
C ILE A 90 -5.59 -17.05 -4.88
N ASP A 91 -5.03 -16.67 -6.02
CA ASP A 91 -4.34 -17.63 -6.88
C ASP A 91 -3.07 -18.18 -6.21
N PRO A 92 -2.66 -19.43 -6.55
CA PRO A 92 -1.52 -20.08 -5.92
C PRO A 92 -0.20 -19.31 -6.04
N ASP A 93 0.04 -18.64 -7.17
CA ASP A 93 1.28 -17.90 -7.41
C ASP A 93 1.37 -16.69 -6.48
N THR A 94 0.25 -15.98 -6.28
CA THR A 94 0.17 -14.87 -5.31
C THR A 94 0.45 -15.35 -3.90
N LYS A 95 -0.10 -16.51 -3.49
CA LYS A 95 0.18 -17.06 -2.17
C LYS A 95 1.66 -17.37 -1.98
N ASN A 96 2.26 -18.05 -2.95
CA ASN A 96 3.68 -18.42 -2.91
C ASN A 96 4.58 -17.18 -2.82
N LEU A 97 4.27 -16.14 -3.59
CA LEU A 97 4.97 -14.85 -3.53
C LEU A 97 4.88 -14.23 -2.13
N LEU A 98 3.68 -14.13 -1.56
CA LEU A 98 3.50 -13.52 -0.22
C LEU A 98 4.19 -14.32 0.88
N GLN A 99 4.17 -15.67 0.78
CA GLN A 99 4.88 -16.55 1.71
C GLN A 99 6.39 -16.34 1.64
N MET A 100 6.95 -16.12 0.45
CA MET A 100 8.37 -15.82 0.27
C MET A 100 8.77 -14.45 0.86
N LEU A 101 7.85 -13.48 0.89
CA LEU A 101 8.12 -12.14 1.40
C LEU A 101 8.08 -12.04 2.93
N LYS A 102 7.27 -12.86 3.61
CA LYS A 102 7.20 -12.91 5.09
C LYS A 102 8.58 -13.02 5.77
N PRO A 103 9.48 -13.96 5.41
CA PRO A 103 10.80 -14.05 6.05
C PRO A 103 11.69 -12.84 5.78
N LEU A 104 11.54 -12.17 4.63
CA LEU A 104 12.31 -10.95 4.34
C LEU A 104 11.91 -9.81 5.29
N LEU A 105 10.61 -9.63 5.52
CA LEU A 105 10.13 -8.64 6.50
C LEU A 105 10.57 -9.00 7.91
N ALA A 106 10.50 -10.28 8.29
CA ALA A 106 10.97 -10.75 9.59
C ALA A 106 12.46 -10.48 9.81
N ASN A 107 13.30 -10.65 8.80
CA ASN A 107 14.73 -10.36 8.88
C ASN A 107 15.02 -8.85 8.96
N LEU A 108 14.26 -8.04 8.21
CA LEU A 108 14.45 -6.59 8.16
C LEU A 108 13.94 -5.87 9.42
N MET A 109 12.79 -6.31 9.94
CA MET A 109 12.04 -5.60 10.99
C MET A 109 11.87 -6.42 12.28
N GLY A 110 12.56 -7.55 12.39
CA GLY A 110 12.56 -8.39 13.58
C GLY A 110 11.14 -8.84 14.00
N PRO A 111 10.76 -8.68 15.29
CA PRO A 111 9.44 -9.07 15.78
C PRO A 111 8.27 -8.40 15.06
N ILE A 112 8.40 -7.14 14.63
CA ILE A 112 7.35 -6.44 13.88
C ILE A 112 7.17 -7.11 12.52
N GLY A 113 8.27 -7.42 11.84
CA GLY A 113 8.29 -8.14 10.57
C GLY A 113 7.61 -9.51 10.64
N LYS A 114 7.81 -10.25 11.73
CA LYS A 114 7.15 -11.56 11.96
C LYS A 114 5.64 -11.46 12.14
N ASN A 115 5.13 -10.32 12.59
CA ASN A 115 3.71 -10.06 12.85
C ASN A 115 3.07 -9.17 11.77
N PHE A 116 3.73 -9.03 10.62
CA PHE A 116 3.10 -8.46 9.44
C PHE A 116 2.25 -9.51 8.74
N HIS A 117 0.99 -9.16 8.51
CA HIS A 117 0.03 -9.97 7.80
C HIS A 117 -0.27 -9.33 6.44
N PHE A 118 -0.07 -10.10 5.37
CA PHE A 118 -0.46 -9.69 4.03
C PHE A 118 -1.95 -9.94 3.83
N LEU A 119 -2.66 -8.90 3.44
CA LEU A 119 -4.09 -8.91 3.19
C LEU A 119 -4.33 -8.51 1.74
N ILE A 120 -5.15 -9.31 1.08
CA ILE A 120 -5.41 -9.20 -0.36
C ILE A 120 -6.82 -8.72 -0.54
N PHE A 121 -6.98 -7.60 -1.22
CA PHE A 121 -8.28 -7.03 -1.59
C PHE A 121 -8.43 -7.09 -3.11
N PRO A 122 -9.65 -6.98 -3.67
CA PRO A 122 -9.81 -6.77 -5.10
C PRO A 122 -8.99 -5.55 -5.58
N GLY A 123 -8.38 -5.67 -6.76
CA GLY A 123 -7.68 -4.55 -7.41
C GLY A 123 -8.62 -3.66 -8.24
N LYS A 124 -9.85 -4.12 -8.49
CA LYS A 124 -10.85 -3.44 -9.31
C LYS A 124 -12.23 -3.51 -8.66
N THR A 125 -13.06 -2.51 -8.92
CA THR A 125 -14.49 -2.51 -8.57
C THR A 125 -15.26 -3.53 -9.41
N SER A 126 -16.54 -3.75 -9.09
CA SER A 126 -17.44 -4.59 -9.89
C SER A 126 -17.62 -4.08 -11.34
N ALA A 127 -17.45 -2.77 -11.56
CA ALA A 127 -17.47 -2.15 -12.89
C ALA A 127 -16.14 -2.30 -13.65
N GLY A 128 -15.11 -2.91 -13.05
CA GLY A 128 -13.80 -3.10 -13.65
C GLY A 128 -12.84 -1.91 -13.49
N THR A 129 -13.25 -0.85 -12.79
CA THR A 129 -12.42 0.32 -12.51
C THR A 129 -11.35 -0.03 -11.47
N PRO A 130 -10.07 0.31 -11.68
CA PRO A 130 -9.03 0.10 -10.68
C PRO A 130 -9.33 0.84 -9.36
N ILE A 131 -9.19 0.14 -8.23
CA ILE A 131 -9.42 0.70 -6.89
C ILE A 131 -8.23 1.55 -6.45
N ALA A 132 -7.02 1.05 -6.65
CA ALA A 132 -5.79 1.68 -6.20
C ALA A 132 -4.74 1.67 -7.32
N ARG A 133 -4.67 2.76 -8.10
CA ARG A 133 -3.62 2.99 -9.10
C ARG A 133 -2.72 4.13 -8.68
N ALA A 134 -1.47 3.82 -8.38
CA ALA A 134 -0.55 4.78 -7.77
C ALA A 134 -0.21 5.97 -8.66
N THR A 135 -0.41 5.86 -9.97
CA THR A 135 -0.11 6.90 -10.98
C THR A 135 -1.34 7.64 -11.50
N GLU A 136 -2.55 7.23 -11.10
CA GLU A 136 -3.81 7.84 -11.55
C GLU A 136 -4.48 8.63 -10.42
N LYS A 137 -5.34 9.58 -10.78
CA LYS A 137 -6.12 10.33 -9.79
C LYS A 137 -7.12 9.42 -9.10
N GLY A 138 -7.22 9.55 -7.79
CA GLY A 138 -8.17 8.79 -7.00
C GLY A 138 -7.86 8.85 -5.53
N GLN A 139 -8.61 8.07 -4.77
CA GLN A 139 -8.36 7.86 -3.35
C GLN A 139 -8.95 6.53 -2.94
N PHE A 140 -8.37 5.94 -1.92
CA PHE A 140 -8.96 4.82 -1.22
C PHE A 140 -8.48 4.86 0.23
N LYS A 141 -9.11 4.07 1.09
CA LYS A 141 -8.70 3.95 2.48
C LYS A 141 -8.78 2.51 2.96
N ILE A 142 -7.98 2.23 3.96
CA ILE A 142 -8.08 1.03 4.78
C ILE A 142 -8.67 1.44 6.12
N LYS A 143 -9.72 0.77 6.55
CA LYS A 143 -10.29 0.89 7.89
C LYS A 143 -9.90 -0.32 8.71
N LEU A 144 -9.28 -0.13 9.86
CA LEU A 144 -8.99 -1.19 10.82
C LEU A 144 -9.59 -0.80 12.17
N GLU A 145 -10.65 -1.52 12.59
CA GLU A 145 -11.31 -1.26 13.88
C GLU A 145 -11.68 0.24 14.05
N GLY A 146 -12.29 0.82 13.02
CA GLY A 146 -12.69 2.24 12.99
C GLY A 146 -11.56 3.25 12.74
N ARG A 147 -10.29 2.85 12.84
CA ARG A 147 -9.13 3.70 12.47
C ARG A 147 -9.03 3.78 10.94
N GLU A 148 -8.91 4.99 10.39
CA GLU A 148 -8.81 5.20 8.94
C GLU A 148 -7.37 5.51 8.49
N PHE A 149 -6.92 4.82 7.46
CA PHE A 149 -5.64 5.04 6.77
C PHE A 149 -5.94 5.37 5.32
N SER A 150 -5.69 6.61 4.90
CA SER A 150 -6.15 7.11 3.61
C SER A 150 -4.98 7.42 2.68
N TRP A 151 -5.11 7.01 1.41
CA TRP A 151 -4.20 7.35 0.34
C TRP A 151 -4.88 8.28 -0.65
N ARG A 152 -4.23 9.41 -0.95
CA ARG A 152 -4.59 10.29 -2.05
C ARG A 152 -3.66 9.97 -3.23
N LEU A 153 -4.25 9.80 -4.41
CA LEU A 153 -3.56 9.39 -5.61
C LEU A 153 -3.66 10.50 -6.67
N PRO A 154 -2.65 10.65 -7.55
CA PRO A 154 -1.45 9.81 -7.67
C PRO A 154 -0.45 10.02 -6.51
N LEU A 155 0.38 9.02 -6.24
CA LEU A 155 1.47 9.13 -5.29
C LEU A 155 2.54 10.07 -5.85
N ASP A 156 2.77 11.19 -5.17
CA ASP A 156 3.76 12.20 -5.55
C ASP A 156 5.15 11.62 -5.87
N ALA A 157 5.57 10.61 -5.10
CA ALA A 157 6.88 9.98 -5.25
C ALA A 157 7.06 9.22 -6.57
N LEU A 158 5.97 8.94 -7.30
CA LEU A 158 5.99 8.25 -8.59
C LEU A 158 5.88 9.20 -9.78
N LEU A 159 5.65 10.49 -9.53
CA LEU A 159 5.49 11.47 -10.59
C LEU A 159 6.75 12.33 -10.74
N PRO A 160 7.10 12.72 -11.98
CA PRO A 160 8.15 13.70 -12.18
C PRO A 160 7.76 15.03 -11.52
N VAL A 161 8.77 15.78 -11.06
CA VAL A 161 8.57 17.14 -10.59
C VAL A 161 8.11 18.04 -11.73
N LYS A 162 7.26 19.02 -11.42
CA LYS A 162 6.78 20.04 -12.36
C LYS A 162 7.49 21.35 -12.08
N ILE A 163 8.01 22.01 -13.11
CA ILE A 163 8.58 23.34 -12.97
C ILE A 163 7.50 24.39 -13.21
N CYS A 164 7.29 25.28 -12.26
CA CYS A 164 6.28 26.33 -12.39
C CYS A 164 6.64 27.32 -13.52
N PRO A 165 5.79 27.51 -14.54
CA PRO A 165 6.06 28.42 -15.66
C PRO A 165 5.89 29.91 -15.28
N GLY A 166 5.68 30.23 -14.01
CA GLY A 166 5.50 31.59 -13.49
C GLY A 166 6.72 32.07 -12.72
N CYS A 167 7.16 31.26 -11.75
CA CYS A 167 8.25 31.61 -10.85
C CYS A 167 9.42 30.62 -10.85
N GLY A 168 9.36 29.54 -11.65
CA GLY A 168 10.42 28.53 -11.74
C GLY A 168 10.47 27.53 -10.59
N GLU A 169 9.54 27.59 -9.64
CA GLU A 169 9.51 26.70 -8.47
C GLU A 169 9.34 25.22 -8.86
N GLU A 170 10.11 24.33 -8.22
CA GLU A 170 9.90 22.89 -8.30
C GLU A 170 8.66 22.50 -7.50
N CYS A 171 7.66 21.98 -8.19
CA CYS A 171 6.37 21.59 -7.65
C CYS A 171 6.19 20.08 -7.75
N LYS A 172 5.38 19.52 -6.85
CA LYS A 172 5.04 18.10 -6.94
C LYS A 172 4.25 17.79 -8.20
N GLY A 173 4.48 16.61 -8.79
CA GLY A 173 3.84 16.21 -10.04
C GLY A 173 2.31 16.14 -9.96
N SER A 174 1.74 15.79 -8.79
CA SER A 174 0.29 15.70 -8.61
C SER A 174 -0.42 17.06 -8.54
N TRP A 175 0.33 18.15 -8.35
CA TRP A 175 -0.26 19.46 -8.10
C TRP A 175 -0.80 20.10 -9.37
N SER A 176 -1.94 20.81 -9.22
CA SER A 176 -2.57 21.58 -10.30
C SER A 176 -2.12 23.05 -10.31
N PHE A 177 -1.65 23.58 -9.16
CA PHE A 177 -1.25 24.96 -9.00
C PHE A 177 0.05 25.04 -8.20
N CYS A 178 0.89 26.02 -8.54
CA CYS A 178 2.09 26.33 -7.77
C CYS A 178 1.70 26.94 -6.42
N PRO A 179 2.14 26.39 -5.28
CA PRO A 179 1.80 26.94 -3.96
C PRO A 179 2.43 28.31 -3.70
N ARG A 180 3.47 28.67 -4.47
CA ARG A 180 4.22 29.92 -4.30
C ARG A 180 3.56 31.11 -5.01
N CYS A 181 3.14 30.93 -6.27
CA CYS A 181 2.64 32.03 -7.09
C CYS A 181 1.21 31.82 -7.62
N GLY A 182 0.56 30.70 -7.31
CA GLY A 182 -0.81 30.40 -7.72
C GLY A 182 -0.98 30.08 -9.21
N LYS A 183 0.09 30.11 -10.02
CA LYS A 183 0.00 29.79 -11.45
C LYS A 183 -0.33 28.30 -11.64
N ARG A 184 -1.19 28.02 -12.62
CA ARG A 184 -1.54 26.65 -13.01
C ARG A 184 -0.29 25.93 -13.52
N LEU A 185 -0.07 24.72 -13.02
CA LEU A 185 0.99 23.83 -13.48
C LEU A 185 0.45 23.06 -14.68
N MET A 186 1.13 23.13 -15.82
CA MET A 186 0.78 22.35 -17.01
C MET A 186 1.05 20.86 -16.75
N GLU A 187 0.30 19.98 -17.43
CA GLU A 187 0.51 18.53 -17.34
C GLU A 187 1.86 18.14 -17.93
#